data_AF-A0A2G9RRG0-F1
#
_entry.id   AF-A0A2G9RRG0-F1
#
_cell.length_a   1.000
_cell.length_b   1.000
_cell.length_c   1.000
_cell.angle_alpha   90.00
_cell.angle_beta   90.00
_cell.angle_gamma   90.00
#
_symmetry.space_group_name_H-M   'P 1'
#
loop_
_entity.id
_entity.type
_entity.pdbx_description
1 polymer ?
#
loop_
_entity_poly.entity_id
_entity_poly.type
_entity_poly.pdbx_seq_one_letter_code
_entity_poly.pdbx_strand_id
1 'polypeptide(L)'
;MSEILTRSPFGALPSLVIQAAIYQAFYGFLRPTIKTDNVSVGSYIVRSLLDGFEGPQGYSQRFGLHYVDFGNSNRQRTPKKSAYLFNSIIENNGFTKRKSVKPKASSISWPPARKLAPLPASNVPSNAKVVWEKLSGQTAFERDMYQYATFSDDFKWGVSTSAYQVEGGWNADGKGPSTWDMFTKIPGNIENNNTGDIACDSYHQLDADLYMLKSLGVNSYRFSISWSRIFPTGQGTPSDKGVEYYNNLIDGLVANGISPMVTLFHFDLPQALEDLGGWEVDAVLNAFHNYADFCFKTFGDRVKFWMTFNQPHSIVTAGYGLGLFPPSVTEPGSAPYRVAHNLLKVHARVYHTYDENYRASQGGVISLSLNTEWVEPKDYTLQRDIEAADRYLQFALGWFAHPIFKNGDYPEAMKWQVGNKSALQGLPTSRLPVFTEEEKAYIQGTADVFSINIYTTKIVQHKTLRLTPASFENDIDIEASVNTNWPTTAVSIHRAVAWGTRRLLNWVKEEYGDVAIYITENGVATNSNPDYEDNARIFFYKTYIDEALKGLF
;
A
#
# COMPACT_ATOMS: atom_id res chain seq x y z
N MET A 1 -17.95 -42.89 -38.53
CA MET A 1 -17.25 -44.19 -38.43
C MET A 1 -15.80 -43.90 -38.72
N SER A 2 -14.80 -44.05 -37.86
CA SER A 2 -14.59 -44.63 -36.52
C SER A 2 -13.23 -44.03 -36.09
N GLU A 3 -13.10 -43.40 -34.92
CA GLU A 3 -12.42 -43.97 -33.74
C GLU A 3 -11.01 -44.54 -34.01
N ILE A 4 -9.94 -44.39 -33.21
CA ILE A 4 -9.60 -43.67 -31.99
C ILE A 4 -8.13 -44.09 -31.69
N LEU A 5 -7.32 -43.21 -31.06
CA LEU A 5 -6.05 -43.48 -30.31
C LEU A 5 -4.81 -43.94 -31.11
N THR A 6 -3.63 -43.34 -30.94
CA THR A 6 -2.94 -43.15 -29.65
C THR A 6 -2.28 -41.80 -29.44
N ARG A 7 -2.49 -41.29 -28.22
CA ARG A 7 -1.91 -40.10 -27.58
C ARG A 7 -0.45 -40.32 -27.16
N SER A 8 0.35 -39.26 -27.20
CA SER A 8 1.44 -39.00 -26.26
C SER A 8 1.11 -37.66 -25.56
N PRO A 9 1.07 -37.59 -24.21
CA PRO A 9 0.70 -36.37 -23.50
C PRO A 9 1.92 -35.73 -22.84
N PHE A 10 2.68 -34.92 -23.56
CA PHE A 10 3.59 -33.94 -22.93
C PHE A 10 3.62 -32.67 -23.80
N GLY A 11 2.73 -31.73 -23.46
CA GLY A 11 2.78 -30.37 -23.96
C GLY A 11 4.03 -29.67 -23.40
N ALA A 12 4.74 -28.98 -24.28
CA ALA A 12 6.00 -28.33 -24.00
C ALA A 12 5.84 -27.09 -23.10
N LEU A 13 6.47 -27.14 -21.92
CA LEU A 13 7.22 -26.10 -21.19
C LEU A 13 7.89 -26.82 -19.99
N PRO A 14 9.16 -26.52 -19.57
CA PRO A 14 9.76 -25.20 -19.53
C PRO A 14 11.22 -25.16 -20.05
N SER A 15 11.48 -24.53 -21.20
CA SER A 15 12.86 -24.33 -21.69
C SER A 15 13.60 -23.23 -20.92
N LEU A 16 12.91 -22.23 -20.36
CA LEU A 16 13.53 -21.08 -19.69
C LEU A 16 14.18 -21.40 -18.34
N VAL A 17 13.59 -22.32 -17.55
CA VAL A 17 14.11 -22.68 -16.21
C VAL A 17 15.38 -23.52 -16.31
N ILE A 18 15.44 -24.42 -17.29
CA ILE A 18 16.61 -25.27 -17.54
C ILE A 18 17.74 -24.44 -18.15
N GLN A 19 17.43 -23.48 -19.03
CA GLN A 19 18.43 -22.57 -19.59
C GLN A 19 19.02 -21.64 -18.50
N ALA A 20 18.19 -21.11 -17.59
CA ALA A 20 18.68 -20.34 -16.45
C ALA A 20 19.59 -21.16 -15.51
N ALA A 21 19.24 -22.42 -15.25
CA ALA A 21 20.02 -23.32 -14.39
C ALA A 21 21.38 -23.74 -15.01
N ILE A 22 21.42 -24.00 -16.33
CA ILE A 22 22.65 -24.38 -17.04
C ILE A 22 23.61 -23.18 -17.16
N TYR A 23 23.10 -21.96 -17.33
CA TYR A 23 23.94 -20.76 -17.38
C TYR A 23 24.53 -20.36 -16.01
N GLN A 24 23.81 -20.61 -14.92
CA GLN A 24 24.31 -20.35 -13.56
C GLN A 24 25.50 -21.24 -13.18
N ALA A 25 25.61 -22.43 -13.80
CA ALA A 25 26.77 -23.31 -13.67
C ALA A 25 28.00 -22.81 -14.44
N PHE A 26 27.83 -22.07 -15.55
CA PHE A 26 28.92 -21.60 -16.40
C PHE A 26 29.52 -20.24 -15.97
N TYR A 27 28.72 -19.33 -15.39
CA TYR A 27 29.16 -17.96 -15.06
C TYR A 27 29.37 -17.67 -13.57
N GLY A 28 29.32 -18.69 -12.70
CA GLY A 28 29.58 -18.54 -11.26
C GLY A 28 30.99 -18.01 -10.88
N PHE A 29 31.88 -17.79 -11.87
CA PHE A 29 33.24 -17.30 -11.69
C PHE A 29 33.46 -15.81 -12.01
N LEU A 30 32.51 -15.15 -12.65
CA LEU A 30 32.55 -13.70 -12.87
C LEU A 30 31.49 -13.08 -11.97
N ARG A 31 31.88 -12.65 -10.77
CA ARG A 31 31.05 -11.72 -9.99
C ARG A 31 31.27 -10.34 -10.63
N PRO A 32 30.36 -9.82 -11.47
CA PRO A 32 30.39 -8.39 -11.75
C PRO A 32 30.34 -7.68 -10.40
N THR A 33 31.13 -6.61 -10.24
CA THR A 33 31.16 -5.79 -9.03
C THR A 33 29.74 -5.29 -8.75
N ILE A 34 28.98 -5.99 -7.91
CA ILE A 34 27.59 -5.64 -7.61
C ILE A 34 27.66 -4.31 -6.84
N LYS A 35 27.28 -3.23 -7.52
CA LYS A 35 27.04 -1.94 -6.86
C LYS A 35 25.85 -2.14 -5.92
N THR A 36 26.13 -2.22 -4.63
CA THR A 36 25.11 -2.49 -3.61
C THR A 36 24.10 -1.36 -3.51
N ASP A 37 22.81 -1.70 -3.52
CA ASP A 37 21.71 -0.74 -3.39
C ASP A 37 21.60 -0.23 -1.95
N ASN A 38 21.85 -1.09 -0.94
CA ASN A 38 21.82 -0.76 0.49
C ASN A 38 20.54 0.00 0.91
N VAL A 39 19.38 -0.43 0.45
CA VAL A 39 18.08 0.11 0.89
C VAL A 39 17.69 -0.55 2.21
N SER A 40 17.24 0.26 3.18
CA SER A 40 16.80 -0.24 4.48
C SER A 40 15.35 -0.72 4.41
N VAL A 41 15.10 -1.97 3.98
CA VAL A 41 13.75 -2.57 3.98
C VAL A 41 13.53 -3.37 5.26
N GLY A 42 12.52 -2.98 6.05
CA GLY A 42 12.21 -3.59 7.35
C GLY A 42 11.01 -4.54 7.37
N SER A 43 10.15 -4.49 6.35
CA SER A 43 8.99 -5.39 6.25
C SER A 43 8.60 -5.72 4.82
N TYR A 44 7.90 -6.84 4.69
CA TYR A 44 7.13 -7.20 3.50
C TYR A 44 5.77 -7.76 3.93
N ILE A 45 4.73 -6.96 3.71
CA ILE A 45 3.35 -7.30 4.06
C ILE A 45 2.56 -7.62 2.79
N VAL A 46 2.15 -8.89 2.67
CA VAL A 46 1.37 -9.39 1.53
C VAL A 46 -0.08 -8.92 1.61
N ARG A 47 -0.59 -8.35 0.52
CA ARG A 47 -2.02 -8.11 0.31
C ARG A 47 -2.62 -9.31 -0.44
N SER A 48 -3.46 -10.15 0.17
CA SER A 48 -4.05 -10.07 1.54
C SER A 48 -4.08 -11.43 2.23
N LEU A 49 -4.45 -11.46 3.51
CA LEU A 49 -4.67 -12.73 4.25
C LEU A 49 -5.69 -13.63 3.55
N LEU A 50 -6.83 -13.05 3.18
CA LEU A 50 -7.99 -13.72 2.57
C LEU A 50 -8.62 -12.82 1.50
N ASP A 51 -9.35 -13.42 0.56
CA ASP A 51 -10.12 -12.69 -0.46
C ASP A 51 -11.18 -11.84 0.25
N GLY A 52 -11.44 -10.61 -0.22
CA GLY A 52 -12.44 -9.72 0.37
C GLY A 52 -13.25 -8.95 -0.67
N PHE A 53 -13.99 -7.95 -0.20
CA PHE A 53 -14.68 -6.99 -1.05
C PHE A 53 -13.67 -5.97 -1.62
N GLU A 54 -13.54 -5.83 -2.94
CA GLU A 54 -12.47 -5.05 -3.60
C GLU A 54 -12.97 -3.72 -4.21
N GLY A 55 -13.74 -2.96 -3.42
CA GLY A 55 -14.22 -1.63 -3.83
C GLY A 55 -15.17 -1.71 -5.03
N PRO A 56 -15.00 -0.89 -6.09
CA PRO A 56 -15.89 -0.88 -7.25
C PRO A 56 -16.04 -2.24 -7.96
N GLN A 57 -15.08 -3.15 -7.78
CA GLN A 57 -15.08 -4.48 -8.42
C GLN A 57 -15.89 -5.52 -7.63
N GLY A 58 -16.41 -5.17 -6.44
CA GLY A 58 -17.15 -6.10 -5.60
C GLY A 58 -16.31 -7.35 -5.28
N TYR A 59 -16.80 -8.53 -5.69
CA TYR A 59 -16.10 -9.81 -5.52
C TYR A 59 -15.53 -10.40 -6.82
N SER A 60 -15.43 -9.61 -7.90
CA SER A 60 -14.92 -10.08 -9.20
C SER A 60 -13.40 -10.28 -9.21
N GLN A 61 -12.70 -9.67 -8.27
CA GLN A 61 -11.25 -9.77 -8.06
C GLN A 61 -10.92 -10.39 -6.71
N ARG A 62 -9.81 -11.12 -6.66
CA ARG A 62 -9.37 -11.88 -5.48
C ARG A 62 -7.90 -11.64 -5.22
N PHE A 63 -7.53 -11.16 -4.03
CA PHE A 63 -6.13 -10.89 -3.63
C PHE A 63 -5.59 -11.84 -2.56
N GLY A 64 -6.48 -12.57 -1.88
CA GLY A 64 -6.13 -13.33 -0.68
C GLY A 64 -5.25 -14.52 -0.93
N LEU A 65 -4.37 -14.81 0.03
CA LEU A 65 -3.70 -16.10 0.17
C LEU A 65 -4.68 -17.22 0.52
N HIS A 66 -5.81 -16.89 1.14
CA HIS A 66 -6.93 -17.80 1.39
C HIS A 66 -8.11 -17.44 0.50
N TYR A 67 -8.66 -18.45 -0.17
CA TYR A 67 -9.92 -18.35 -0.89
C TYR A 67 -11.07 -18.26 0.11
N VAL A 68 -12.01 -17.35 -0.14
CA VAL A 68 -13.28 -17.28 0.59
C VAL A 68 -14.43 -17.64 -0.36
N ASP A 69 -15.23 -18.63 0.03
CA ASP A 69 -16.46 -18.95 -0.67
C ASP A 69 -17.55 -17.94 -0.29
N PHE A 70 -17.81 -16.98 -1.17
CA PHE A 70 -18.82 -15.96 -0.95
C PHE A 70 -20.25 -16.42 -1.22
N GLY A 71 -20.44 -17.59 -1.86
CA GLY A 71 -21.74 -18.22 -2.05
C GLY A 71 -22.20 -19.06 -0.86
N ASN A 72 -21.26 -19.41 0.02
CA ASN A 72 -21.53 -20.15 1.25
C ASN A 72 -21.73 -19.19 2.43
N SER A 73 -22.83 -19.34 3.16
CA SER A 73 -23.15 -18.53 4.35
C SER A 73 -22.07 -18.62 5.43
N ASN A 74 -21.36 -19.74 5.52
CA ASN A 74 -20.31 -19.96 6.51
C ASN A 74 -18.98 -19.27 6.12
N ARG A 75 -18.89 -18.66 4.92
CA ARG A 75 -17.68 -17.99 4.42
C ARG A 75 -16.42 -18.85 4.57
N GLN A 76 -16.48 -20.11 4.16
CA GLN A 76 -15.38 -21.05 4.34
C GLN A 76 -14.08 -20.50 3.74
N ARG A 77 -12.98 -20.58 4.50
CA ARG A 77 -11.64 -20.18 4.06
C ARG A 77 -10.79 -21.40 3.69
N THR A 78 -10.13 -21.34 2.54
CA THR A 78 -9.27 -22.42 2.04
C THR A 78 -7.91 -21.85 1.61
N PRO A 79 -6.77 -22.35 2.13
CA PRO A 79 -5.46 -21.87 1.72
C PRO A 79 -5.19 -22.18 0.25
N LYS A 80 -4.71 -21.19 -0.50
CA LYS A 80 -4.24 -21.34 -1.89
C LYS A 80 -2.77 -21.78 -1.89
N LYS A 81 -2.23 -22.23 -3.02
CA LYS A 81 -0.81 -22.61 -3.11
C LYS A 81 0.16 -21.49 -2.78
N SER A 82 -0.19 -20.25 -3.09
CA SER A 82 0.59 -19.07 -2.67
C SER A 82 0.75 -18.96 -1.15
N ALA A 83 -0.21 -19.41 -0.33
CA ALA A 83 -0.09 -19.43 1.13
C ALA A 83 1.07 -20.33 1.60
N TYR A 84 1.18 -21.53 1.02
CA TYR A 84 2.25 -22.48 1.33
C TYR A 84 3.62 -21.99 0.85
N LEU A 85 3.68 -21.34 -0.32
CA LEU A 85 4.90 -20.67 -0.77
C LEU A 85 5.33 -19.60 0.23
N PHE A 86 4.41 -18.73 0.64
CA PHE A 86 4.74 -17.61 1.51
C PHE A 86 5.23 -18.09 2.88
N ASN A 87 4.54 -19.06 3.48
CA ASN A 87 5.01 -19.74 4.69
C ASN A 87 6.45 -20.26 4.53
N SER A 88 6.76 -20.94 3.42
CA SER A 88 8.11 -21.44 3.14
C SER A 88 9.16 -20.32 3.02
N ILE A 89 8.82 -19.17 2.44
CA ILE A 89 9.73 -18.01 2.38
C ILE A 89 9.99 -17.47 3.80
N ILE A 90 8.96 -17.39 4.64
CA ILE A 90 9.08 -16.94 6.02
C ILE A 90 9.96 -17.89 6.84
N GLU A 91 9.73 -19.21 6.74
CA GLU A 91 10.55 -20.22 7.43
C GLU A 91 12.04 -20.13 7.06
N ASN A 92 12.33 -19.78 5.80
CA ASN A 92 13.70 -19.63 5.31
C ASN A 92 14.25 -18.20 5.46
N ASN A 93 13.45 -17.26 5.95
CA ASN A 93 13.73 -15.82 6.01
C ASN A 93 14.26 -15.26 4.67
N GLY A 94 13.68 -15.68 3.54
CA GLY A 94 14.15 -15.32 2.20
C GLY A 94 14.36 -16.54 1.29
N PHE A 95 15.39 -16.50 0.44
CA PHE A 95 15.64 -17.50 -0.59
C PHE A 95 17.00 -18.17 -0.41
N THR A 96 17.01 -19.36 0.16
CA THR A 96 18.26 -20.09 0.48
C THR A 96 18.35 -21.40 -0.30
N LYS A 97 19.58 -21.84 -0.63
CA LYS A 97 19.82 -23.15 -1.27
C LYS A 97 19.80 -24.33 -0.29
N ARG A 98 19.80 -24.06 1.02
CA ARG A 98 19.79 -25.05 2.10
C ARG A 98 18.74 -24.63 3.11
N LYS A 99 17.92 -25.58 3.60
CA LYS A 99 16.97 -25.32 4.69
C LYS A 99 17.73 -24.68 5.85
N SER A 100 17.32 -23.47 6.25
CA SER A 100 17.89 -22.82 7.43
C SER A 100 17.50 -23.61 8.68
N VAL A 101 18.35 -23.52 9.71
CA VAL A 101 17.94 -23.90 11.07
C VAL A 101 16.84 -22.94 11.49
N LYS A 102 15.78 -23.44 12.13
CA LYS A 102 14.57 -22.69 12.51
C LYS A 102 14.89 -21.24 12.88
N PRO A 103 14.21 -20.25 12.28
CA PRO A 103 14.43 -18.85 12.60
C PRO A 103 14.25 -18.64 14.11
N LYS A 104 15.12 -17.80 14.71
CA LYS A 104 14.93 -17.36 16.09
C LYS A 104 13.57 -16.67 16.20
N ALA A 105 12.91 -16.80 17.35
CA ALA A 105 11.66 -16.11 17.61
C ALA A 105 11.82 -14.62 17.29
N SER A 106 11.03 -14.11 16.34
CA SER A 106 11.07 -12.72 15.93
C SER A 106 10.66 -11.83 17.10
N SER A 107 11.45 -10.80 17.38
CA SER A 107 11.06 -9.82 18.39
C SER A 107 9.76 -9.13 17.99
N ILE A 108 8.83 -8.97 18.93
CA ILE A 108 7.61 -8.14 18.76
C ILE A 108 7.97 -6.64 18.72
N SER A 109 9.20 -6.29 19.12
CA SER A 109 9.67 -4.90 19.12
C SER A 109 9.84 -4.35 17.69
N TRP A 110 9.64 -3.05 17.55
CA TRP A 110 9.98 -2.29 16.36
C TRP A 110 11.23 -1.45 16.66
N PRO A 111 12.02 -1.07 15.63
CA PRO A 111 13.12 -0.14 15.83
C PRO A 111 12.62 1.15 16.49
N PRO A 112 13.45 1.81 17.33
CA PRO A 112 13.06 3.06 17.95
C PRO A 112 12.78 4.12 16.87
N ALA A 113 11.82 4.98 17.14
CA ALA A 113 11.54 6.15 16.32
C ALA A 113 12.82 6.97 16.10
N ARG A 114 13.05 7.39 14.85
CA ARG A 114 14.15 8.29 14.49
C ARG A 114 13.57 9.59 13.99
N LYS A 115 13.97 10.70 14.61
CA LYS A 115 13.61 12.03 14.13
C LYS A 115 14.25 12.26 12.76
N LEU A 116 13.42 12.57 11.77
CA LEU A 116 13.86 12.84 10.42
C LEU A 116 14.41 14.27 10.33
N ALA A 117 15.64 14.40 9.83
CA ALA A 117 16.22 15.71 9.57
C ALA A 117 15.56 16.34 8.34
N PRO A 118 15.37 17.68 8.33
CA PRO A 118 14.91 18.36 7.14
C PRO A 118 15.86 18.14 5.96
N LEU A 119 15.30 17.93 4.78
CA LEU A 119 16.03 17.81 3.51
C LEU A 119 15.70 18.99 2.59
N PRO A 120 16.60 19.39 1.68
CA PRO A 120 16.31 20.47 0.74
C PRO A 120 15.17 20.09 -0.22
N ALA A 121 14.50 21.12 -0.76
CA ALA A 121 13.48 20.92 -1.78
C ALA A 121 14.05 20.19 -3.01
N SER A 122 13.21 19.40 -3.69
CA SER A 122 13.64 18.64 -4.86
C SER A 122 13.50 19.43 -6.16
N ASN A 123 14.44 19.21 -7.07
CA ASN A 123 14.34 19.65 -8.46
C ASN A 123 13.62 18.57 -9.30
N VAL A 124 13.29 18.89 -10.55
CA VAL A 124 12.88 17.89 -11.55
C VAL A 124 13.79 18.01 -12.78
N PRO A 125 14.53 16.94 -13.17
CA PRO A 125 14.58 15.66 -12.47
C PRO A 125 15.37 15.79 -11.16
N SER A 126 14.91 15.09 -10.13
CA SER A 126 15.51 14.99 -8.81
C SER A 126 16.86 14.26 -8.85
N ASN A 127 17.56 14.24 -7.72
CA ASN A 127 18.79 13.45 -7.58
C ASN A 127 18.51 11.94 -7.71
N ALA A 128 17.28 11.50 -7.42
CA ALA A 128 16.87 10.12 -7.57
C ALA A 128 16.81 9.64 -9.03
N LYS A 129 17.08 10.52 -10.01
CA LYS A 129 17.25 10.13 -11.41
C LYS A 129 18.35 9.09 -11.64
N VAL A 130 19.31 9.01 -10.72
CA VAL A 130 20.38 8.00 -10.72
C VAL A 130 19.84 6.57 -10.76
N VAL A 131 18.61 6.35 -10.28
CA VAL A 131 17.94 5.04 -10.36
C VAL A 131 17.69 4.63 -11.81
N TRP A 132 17.17 5.52 -12.65
CA TRP A 132 17.00 5.24 -14.08
C TRP A 132 18.36 5.10 -14.77
N GLU A 133 19.31 5.99 -14.47
CA GLU A 133 20.67 5.92 -15.05
C GLU A 133 21.37 4.58 -14.75
N LYS A 134 21.19 4.05 -13.53
CA LYS A 134 21.79 2.79 -13.08
C LYS A 134 21.05 1.56 -13.61
N LEU A 135 19.72 1.58 -13.62
CA LEU A 135 18.92 0.35 -13.74
C LEU A 135 18.15 0.25 -15.07
N SER A 136 17.79 1.35 -15.72
CA SER A 136 16.95 1.31 -16.94
C SER A 136 17.63 0.63 -18.13
N GLY A 137 18.95 0.75 -18.24
CA GLY A 137 19.75 0.12 -19.31
C GLY A 137 20.14 -1.35 -19.07
N GLN A 138 19.72 -1.97 -17.97
CA GLN A 138 20.04 -3.37 -17.68
C GLN A 138 19.46 -4.32 -18.73
N THR A 139 20.22 -5.34 -19.10
CA THR A 139 19.69 -6.45 -19.88
C THR A 139 18.63 -7.22 -19.07
N ALA A 140 17.69 -7.89 -19.75
CA ALA A 140 16.71 -8.74 -19.07
C ALA A 140 17.38 -9.81 -18.20
N PHE A 141 18.54 -10.32 -18.61
CA PHE A 141 19.32 -11.29 -17.84
C PHE A 141 19.87 -10.70 -16.54
N GLU A 142 20.49 -9.52 -16.58
CA GLU A 142 21.01 -8.86 -15.37
C GLU A 142 19.88 -8.48 -14.39
N ARG A 143 18.77 -7.98 -14.94
CA ARG A 143 17.59 -7.57 -14.18
C ARG A 143 16.94 -8.76 -13.47
N ASP A 144 16.69 -9.85 -14.21
CA ASP A 144 15.90 -10.99 -13.73
C ASP A 144 16.76 -12.07 -13.04
N MET A 145 18.06 -11.81 -12.85
CA MET A 145 18.96 -12.72 -12.12
C MET A 145 18.53 -12.84 -10.67
N TYR A 146 18.23 -14.07 -10.24
CA TYR A 146 17.69 -14.35 -8.90
C TYR A 146 18.72 -14.22 -7.78
N GLN A 147 18.35 -13.60 -6.66
CA GLN A 147 19.21 -13.39 -5.49
C GLN A 147 18.92 -14.43 -4.41
N TYR A 148 19.92 -15.29 -4.14
CA TYR A 148 19.85 -16.25 -3.04
C TYR A 148 20.46 -15.65 -1.78
N ALA A 149 19.63 -15.05 -0.93
CA ALA A 149 20.02 -14.47 0.34
C ALA A 149 18.86 -14.53 1.36
N THR A 150 19.14 -14.12 2.59
CA THR A 150 18.14 -13.95 3.64
C THR A 150 17.97 -12.48 3.98
N PHE A 151 16.79 -12.12 4.48
CA PHE A 151 16.55 -10.84 5.13
C PHE A 151 17.18 -10.82 6.52
N SER A 152 17.08 -9.69 7.23
CA SER A 152 17.54 -9.59 8.61
C SER A 152 16.71 -10.48 9.54
N ASP A 153 17.28 -10.91 10.67
CA ASP A 153 16.60 -11.77 11.65
C ASP A 153 15.37 -11.10 12.30
N ASP A 154 15.32 -9.77 12.30
CA ASP A 154 14.23 -8.94 12.82
C ASP A 154 13.23 -8.49 11.75
N PHE A 155 13.37 -8.97 10.51
CA PHE A 155 12.50 -8.62 9.40
C PHE A 155 11.04 -8.99 9.66
N LYS A 156 10.13 -8.10 9.27
CA LYS A 156 8.70 -8.27 9.52
C LYS A 156 8.00 -8.87 8.31
N TRP A 157 7.60 -10.12 8.47
CA TRP A 157 6.79 -10.86 7.50
C TRP A 157 5.34 -10.83 7.92
N GLY A 158 4.47 -10.35 7.04
CA GLY A 158 3.07 -10.25 7.37
C GLY A 158 2.12 -10.32 6.20
N VAL A 159 0.84 -10.26 6.54
CA VAL A 159 -0.27 -10.10 5.60
C VAL A 159 -1.14 -8.95 6.05
N SER A 160 -1.91 -8.38 5.12
CA SER A 160 -2.83 -7.29 5.40
C SER A 160 -4.30 -7.63 5.15
N THR A 161 -5.17 -6.91 5.85
CA THR A 161 -6.62 -6.76 5.60
C THR A 161 -7.03 -5.31 5.84
N SER A 162 -8.28 -4.99 5.53
CA SER A 162 -8.94 -3.75 5.95
C SER A 162 -10.35 -4.04 6.43
N ALA A 163 -10.85 -3.24 7.37
CA ALA A 163 -12.08 -3.49 8.08
C ALA A 163 -13.27 -3.68 7.14
N TYR A 164 -13.56 -2.70 6.28
CA TYR A 164 -14.71 -2.79 5.36
C TYR A 164 -14.61 -3.97 4.39
N GLN A 165 -13.40 -4.34 3.97
CA GLN A 165 -13.21 -5.40 2.97
C GLN A 165 -13.41 -6.80 3.53
N VAL A 166 -13.26 -7.01 4.85
CA VAL A 166 -13.29 -8.35 5.46
C VAL A 166 -14.27 -8.54 6.63
N GLU A 167 -14.52 -7.50 7.43
CA GLU A 167 -15.28 -7.66 8.69
C GLU A 167 -16.71 -8.14 8.48
N GLY A 168 -17.45 -7.49 7.58
CA GLY A 168 -18.90 -7.61 7.57
C GLY A 168 -19.52 -7.04 8.85
N GLY A 169 -20.69 -7.57 9.24
CA GLY A 169 -21.39 -7.13 10.46
C GLY A 169 -21.61 -5.61 10.45
N TRP A 170 -22.02 -5.07 9.29
CA TRP A 170 -21.97 -3.63 9.03
C TRP A 170 -22.83 -2.78 9.96
N ASN A 171 -23.89 -3.37 10.52
CA ASN A 171 -24.82 -2.79 11.49
C ASN A 171 -24.93 -3.64 12.78
N ALA A 172 -24.01 -4.59 12.97
CA ALA A 172 -24.00 -5.44 14.17
C ALA A 172 -23.55 -4.64 15.39
N ASP A 173 -24.11 -4.98 16.55
CA ASP A 173 -23.69 -4.48 17.87
C ASP A 173 -23.54 -2.96 17.97
N GLY A 174 -24.45 -2.24 17.29
CA GLY A 174 -24.52 -0.78 17.33
C GLY A 174 -23.50 -0.07 16.44
N LYS A 175 -22.77 -0.78 15.55
CA LYS A 175 -21.92 -0.14 14.53
C LYS A 175 -22.75 0.85 13.69
N GLY A 176 -22.22 2.05 13.51
CA GLY A 176 -22.79 3.06 12.61
C GLY A 176 -22.41 2.83 11.14
N PRO A 177 -23.21 3.37 10.21
CA PRO A 177 -22.89 3.30 8.78
C PRO A 177 -21.61 4.06 8.47
N SER A 178 -20.75 3.50 7.63
CA SER A 178 -19.66 4.20 6.95
C SER A 178 -20.13 4.75 5.60
N THR A 179 -19.30 5.57 4.98
CA THR A 179 -19.53 6.08 3.62
C THR A 179 -19.59 4.95 2.59
N TRP A 180 -18.83 3.86 2.79
CA TRP A 180 -18.94 2.68 1.93
C TRP A 180 -20.28 1.95 2.12
N ASP A 181 -20.78 1.81 3.35
CA ASP A 181 -22.09 1.17 3.60
C ASP A 181 -23.22 1.85 2.81
N MET A 182 -23.14 3.18 2.66
CA MET A 182 -24.13 3.95 1.90
C MET A 182 -23.84 3.93 0.40
N PHE A 183 -22.58 4.06 0.00
CA PHE A 183 -22.18 4.06 -1.40
C PHE A 183 -22.51 2.74 -2.11
N THR A 184 -22.31 1.59 -1.45
CA THR A 184 -22.61 0.28 -2.06
C THR A 184 -24.10 0.00 -2.21
N LYS A 185 -24.97 0.73 -1.49
CA LYS A 185 -26.44 0.59 -1.59
C LYS A 185 -27.01 1.31 -2.81
N ILE A 186 -26.24 2.17 -3.46
CA ILE A 186 -26.65 2.86 -4.69
C ILE A 186 -26.38 1.93 -5.89
N PRO A 187 -27.41 1.52 -6.64
CA PRO A 187 -27.22 0.62 -7.79
C PRO A 187 -26.28 1.21 -8.84
N GLY A 188 -25.39 0.37 -9.36
CA GLY A 188 -24.42 0.73 -10.41
C GLY A 188 -23.06 1.22 -9.90
N ASN A 189 -22.94 1.57 -8.62
CA ASN A 189 -21.66 2.00 -8.04
C ASN A 189 -20.63 0.86 -7.93
N ILE A 190 -21.13 -0.35 -7.68
CA ILE A 190 -20.32 -1.56 -7.51
C ILE A 190 -20.73 -2.59 -8.55
N GLU A 191 -19.75 -3.29 -9.11
CA GLU A 191 -19.98 -4.42 -9.99
C GLU A 191 -20.95 -5.42 -9.33
N ASN A 192 -21.96 -5.86 -10.09
CA ASN A 192 -23.02 -6.76 -9.64
C ASN A 192 -23.80 -6.26 -8.40
N ASN A 193 -23.79 -4.96 -8.10
CA ASN A 193 -24.38 -4.35 -6.91
C ASN A 193 -23.98 -5.06 -5.61
N ASN A 194 -22.74 -5.55 -5.55
CA ASN A 194 -22.21 -6.20 -4.37
C ASN A 194 -22.03 -5.20 -3.21
N THR A 195 -22.10 -5.68 -1.98
CA THR A 195 -21.87 -4.88 -0.78
C THR A 195 -20.89 -5.55 0.17
N GLY A 196 -20.35 -4.76 1.11
CA GLY A 196 -19.49 -5.24 2.20
C GLY A 196 -20.26 -5.72 3.44
N ASP A 197 -21.59 -5.83 3.38
CA ASP A 197 -22.46 -6.10 4.54
C ASP A 197 -22.04 -7.33 5.36
N ILE A 198 -21.65 -8.39 4.65
CA ILE A 198 -21.13 -9.64 5.21
C ILE A 198 -19.64 -9.81 4.89
N ALA A 199 -19.20 -9.47 3.67
CA ALA A 199 -17.80 -9.62 3.24
C ALA A 199 -17.25 -11.03 3.53
N CYS A 200 -16.17 -11.11 4.32
CA CYS A 200 -15.58 -12.38 4.77
C CYS A 200 -16.18 -12.87 6.08
N ASP A 201 -17.00 -12.05 6.74
CA ASP A 201 -17.56 -12.29 8.06
C ASP A 201 -16.47 -12.44 9.14
N SER A 202 -15.35 -11.73 8.99
CA SER A 202 -14.25 -11.74 9.97
C SER A 202 -14.67 -11.21 11.33
N TYR A 203 -15.72 -10.37 11.40
CA TYR A 203 -16.27 -9.89 12.68
C TYR A 203 -16.77 -11.03 13.57
N HIS A 204 -17.35 -12.08 12.98
CA HIS A 204 -17.85 -13.25 13.70
C HIS A 204 -16.92 -14.47 13.64
N GLN A 205 -15.85 -14.41 12.84
CA GLN A 205 -14.95 -15.55 12.58
C GLN A 205 -13.49 -15.27 12.94
N LEU A 206 -13.29 -14.50 14.02
CA LEU A 206 -11.97 -14.12 14.51
C LEU A 206 -11.02 -15.32 14.73
N ASP A 207 -11.52 -16.41 15.32
CA ASP A 207 -10.71 -17.62 15.58
C ASP A 207 -10.17 -18.25 14.28
N ALA A 208 -10.97 -18.24 13.21
CA ALA A 208 -10.55 -18.76 11.92
C ALA A 208 -9.43 -17.88 11.31
N ASP A 209 -9.57 -16.56 11.44
CA ASP A 209 -8.57 -15.61 10.92
C ASP A 209 -7.26 -15.71 11.71
N LEU A 210 -7.31 -15.81 13.04
CA LEU A 210 -6.13 -16.06 13.89
C LEU A 210 -5.46 -17.39 13.57
N TYR A 211 -6.24 -18.45 13.29
CA TYR A 211 -5.70 -19.74 12.89
C TYR A 211 -4.94 -19.65 11.55
N MET A 212 -5.49 -18.96 10.55
CA MET A 212 -4.82 -18.74 9.27
C MET A 212 -3.51 -17.97 9.44
N LEU A 213 -3.52 -16.90 10.23
CA LEU A 213 -2.32 -16.10 10.53
C LEU A 213 -1.22 -16.94 11.18
N LYS A 214 -1.57 -17.70 12.22
CA LYS A 214 -0.63 -18.62 12.87
C LYS A 214 -0.09 -19.67 11.90
N SER A 215 -0.96 -20.25 11.08
CA SER A 215 -0.59 -21.29 10.11
C SER A 215 0.32 -20.76 9.00
N LEU A 216 0.20 -19.49 8.61
CA LEU A 216 1.12 -18.84 7.68
C LEU A 216 2.52 -18.62 8.29
N GLY A 217 2.64 -18.59 9.62
CA GLY A 217 3.91 -18.32 10.30
C GLY A 217 4.33 -16.85 10.28
N VAL A 218 3.42 -15.93 9.95
CA VAL A 218 3.69 -14.49 9.95
C VAL A 218 4.00 -13.98 11.36
N ASN A 219 4.87 -12.98 11.45
CA ASN A 219 5.19 -12.31 12.71
C ASN A 219 4.55 -10.93 12.87
N SER A 220 3.88 -10.45 11.82
CA SER A 220 3.12 -9.21 11.81
C SER A 220 1.78 -9.39 11.10
N TYR A 221 0.74 -8.72 11.60
CA TYR A 221 -0.55 -8.63 10.93
C TYR A 221 -0.99 -7.17 10.82
N ARG A 222 -1.22 -6.72 9.59
CA ARG A 222 -1.73 -5.38 9.33
C ARG A 222 -3.23 -5.40 9.14
N PHE A 223 -3.96 -4.67 9.96
CA PHE A 223 -5.41 -4.50 9.84
C PHE A 223 -5.80 -3.03 10.07
N SER A 224 -7.04 -2.68 9.77
CA SER A 224 -7.59 -1.37 10.13
C SER A 224 -8.68 -1.49 11.19
N ILE A 225 -8.82 -0.45 12.01
CA ILE A 225 -9.95 -0.30 12.92
C ILE A 225 -11.04 0.46 12.17
N SER A 226 -12.26 -0.08 12.16
CA SER A 226 -13.43 0.61 11.62
C SER A 226 -13.83 1.72 12.58
N TRP A 227 -13.63 2.97 12.16
CA TRP A 227 -13.97 4.13 12.97
C TRP A 227 -15.47 4.13 13.32
N SER A 228 -16.36 3.82 12.37
CA SER A 228 -17.81 3.79 12.63
C SER A 228 -18.24 2.61 13.53
N ARG A 229 -17.38 1.61 13.74
CA ARG A 229 -17.61 0.54 14.74
C ARG A 229 -17.22 0.98 16.14
N ILE A 230 -16.14 1.76 16.29
CA ILE A 230 -15.76 2.34 17.58
C ILE A 230 -16.69 3.48 17.95
N PHE A 231 -16.90 4.44 17.06
CA PHE A 231 -17.78 5.58 17.27
C PHE A 231 -18.87 5.59 16.20
N PRO A 232 -20.11 5.14 16.50
CA PRO A 232 -21.17 5.00 15.49
C PRO A 232 -21.52 6.29 14.73
N THR A 233 -21.37 7.45 15.36
CA THR A 233 -21.55 8.77 14.71
C THR A 233 -20.22 9.47 14.40
N GLY A 234 -19.10 8.75 14.53
CA GLY A 234 -17.73 9.25 14.41
C GLY A 234 -17.18 9.98 15.64
N GLN A 235 -18.03 10.29 16.61
CA GLN A 235 -17.68 10.97 17.85
C GLN A 235 -18.61 10.56 19.01
N GLY A 236 -18.36 11.09 20.21
CA GLY A 236 -19.20 10.85 21.39
C GLY A 236 -18.76 9.60 22.17
N THR A 237 -19.72 8.79 22.62
CA THR A 237 -19.45 7.59 23.41
C THR A 237 -19.00 6.43 22.51
N PRO A 238 -17.89 5.74 22.82
CA PRO A 238 -17.46 4.58 22.05
C PRO A 238 -18.39 3.38 22.26
N SER A 239 -18.45 2.48 21.28
CA SER A 239 -19.14 1.20 21.37
C SER A 239 -18.30 0.20 22.16
N ASP A 240 -18.81 -0.28 23.29
CA ASP A 240 -18.17 -1.33 24.08
C ASP A 240 -17.91 -2.59 23.26
N LYS A 241 -18.85 -2.97 22.38
CA LYS A 241 -18.73 -4.15 21.51
C LYS A 241 -17.73 -3.97 20.38
N GLY A 242 -17.64 -2.77 19.83
CA GLY A 242 -16.59 -2.43 18.88
C GLY A 242 -15.20 -2.53 19.52
N VAL A 243 -15.04 -1.96 20.72
CA VAL A 243 -13.80 -2.00 21.48
C VAL A 243 -13.43 -3.43 21.91
N GLU A 244 -14.41 -4.22 22.36
CA GLU A 244 -14.25 -5.64 22.71
C GLU A 244 -13.70 -6.46 21.54
N TYR A 245 -14.27 -6.29 20.34
CA TYR A 245 -13.81 -6.99 19.14
C TYR A 245 -12.32 -6.74 18.84
N TYR A 246 -11.90 -5.47 18.82
CA TYR A 246 -10.49 -5.15 18.53
C TYR A 246 -9.56 -5.55 19.66
N ASN A 247 -9.98 -5.49 20.93
CA ASN A 247 -9.20 -6.07 22.03
C ASN A 247 -9.00 -7.57 21.83
N ASN A 248 -10.06 -8.33 21.54
CA ASN A 248 -9.97 -9.77 21.31
C ASN A 248 -9.06 -10.11 20.12
N LEU A 249 -9.13 -9.34 19.04
CA LEU A 249 -8.21 -9.49 17.90
C LEU A 249 -6.76 -9.23 18.33
N ILE A 250 -6.49 -8.09 18.98
CA ILE A 250 -5.13 -7.70 19.38
C ILE A 250 -4.55 -8.69 20.40
N ASP A 251 -5.34 -9.12 21.39
CA ASP A 251 -4.94 -10.12 22.38
C ASP A 251 -4.67 -11.47 21.72
N GLY A 252 -5.53 -11.88 20.78
CA GLY A 252 -5.33 -13.08 19.98
C GLY A 252 -4.03 -13.05 19.16
N LEU A 253 -3.68 -11.91 18.57
CA LEU A 253 -2.43 -11.73 17.84
C LEU A 253 -1.22 -11.82 18.77
N VAL A 254 -1.22 -11.07 19.87
CA VAL A 254 -0.11 -11.05 20.85
C VAL A 254 0.09 -12.43 21.48
N ALA A 255 -0.99 -13.13 21.83
CA ALA A 255 -0.94 -14.49 22.38
C ALA A 255 -0.34 -15.52 21.40
N ASN A 256 -0.41 -15.25 20.10
CA ASN A 256 0.22 -16.07 19.06
C ASN A 256 1.58 -15.53 18.59
N GLY A 257 2.14 -14.52 19.26
CA GLY A 257 3.44 -13.94 18.92
C GLY A 257 3.42 -13.10 17.64
N ILE A 258 2.26 -12.60 17.23
CA ILE A 258 2.06 -11.81 16.02
C ILE A 258 1.92 -10.33 16.41
N SER A 259 2.76 -9.48 15.81
CA SER A 259 2.78 -8.05 16.08
C SER A 259 1.65 -7.33 15.33
N PRO A 260 0.73 -6.63 16.02
CA PRO A 260 -0.30 -5.85 15.35
C PRO A 260 0.28 -4.59 14.71
N MET A 261 -0.01 -4.38 13.43
CA MET A 261 0.20 -3.12 12.71
C MET A 261 -1.16 -2.50 12.39
N VAL A 262 -1.51 -1.41 13.07
CA VAL A 262 -2.88 -0.89 13.05
C VAL A 262 -2.98 0.34 12.17
N THR A 263 -3.93 0.31 11.22
CA THR A 263 -4.35 1.46 10.43
C THR A 263 -5.58 2.10 11.07
N LEU A 264 -5.53 3.40 11.36
CA LEU A 264 -6.65 4.12 11.96
C LEU A 264 -7.76 4.43 10.95
N PHE A 265 -7.40 4.81 9.72
CA PHE A 265 -8.36 5.11 8.65
C PHE A 265 -8.04 4.36 7.36
N HIS A 266 -8.99 3.55 6.88
CA HIS A 266 -8.88 2.81 5.63
C HIS A 266 -10.13 3.00 4.77
N PHE A 267 -10.35 4.25 4.36
CA PHE A 267 -11.41 4.68 3.43
C PHE A 267 -12.84 4.64 3.97
N ASP A 268 -13.04 4.29 5.24
CA ASP A 268 -14.34 3.95 5.85
C ASP A 268 -14.83 5.01 6.84
N LEU A 269 -14.92 6.27 6.38
CA LEU A 269 -15.40 7.39 7.20
C LEU A 269 -16.82 7.10 7.73
N PRO A 270 -17.12 7.37 9.02
CA PRO A 270 -18.49 7.34 9.52
C PRO A 270 -19.39 8.28 8.69
N GLN A 271 -20.54 7.78 8.21
CA GLN A 271 -21.42 8.55 7.33
C GLN A 271 -21.86 9.88 7.98
N ALA A 272 -22.11 9.87 9.30
CA ALA A 272 -22.49 11.07 10.03
C ALA A 272 -21.44 12.20 9.96
N LEU A 273 -20.15 11.87 9.79
CA LEU A 273 -19.10 12.88 9.60
C LEU A 273 -19.01 13.35 8.14
N GLU A 274 -19.29 12.46 7.18
CA GLU A 274 -19.42 12.88 5.78
C GLU A 274 -20.61 13.82 5.59
N ASP A 275 -21.74 13.55 6.25
CA ASP A 275 -22.93 14.41 6.22
C ASP A 275 -22.68 15.82 6.78
N LEU A 276 -21.64 15.99 7.61
CA LEU A 276 -21.18 17.30 8.10
C LEU A 276 -20.32 18.06 7.08
N GLY A 277 -19.85 17.41 6.02
CA GLY A 277 -18.95 17.97 5.01
C GLY A 277 -17.59 17.26 4.91
N GLY A 278 -17.42 16.12 5.59
CA GLY A 278 -16.25 15.26 5.45
C GLY A 278 -14.93 15.96 5.78
N TRP A 279 -13.86 15.60 5.07
CA TRP A 279 -12.50 16.05 5.36
C TRP A 279 -12.24 17.55 5.13
N GLU A 280 -13.20 18.31 4.60
CA GLU A 280 -13.09 19.76 4.46
C GLU A 280 -13.51 20.53 5.72
N VAL A 281 -14.03 19.84 6.74
CA VAL A 281 -14.62 20.45 7.92
C VAL A 281 -13.76 20.21 9.17
N ASP A 282 -13.39 21.28 9.87
CA ASP A 282 -12.55 21.22 11.08
C ASP A 282 -13.12 20.31 12.18
N ALA A 283 -14.46 20.24 12.31
CA ALA A 283 -15.11 19.34 13.25
C ALA A 283 -14.78 17.86 12.95
N VAL A 284 -14.68 17.47 11.67
CA VAL A 284 -14.32 16.11 11.24
C VAL A 284 -12.84 15.85 11.48
N LEU A 285 -11.96 16.84 11.25
CA LEU A 285 -10.53 16.75 11.58
C LEU A 285 -10.33 16.57 13.09
N ASN A 286 -11.06 17.31 13.91
CA ASN A 286 -11.07 17.17 15.36
C ASN A 286 -11.59 15.79 15.79
N ALA A 287 -12.64 15.29 15.15
CA ALA A 287 -13.18 13.96 15.42
C ALA A 287 -12.13 12.86 15.11
N PHE A 288 -11.40 12.97 14.00
CA PHE A 288 -10.35 12.01 13.65
C PHE A 288 -9.21 12.04 14.66
N HIS A 289 -8.79 13.24 15.09
CA HIS A 289 -7.78 13.41 16.13
C HIS A 289 -8.21 12.75 17.46
N ASN A 290 -9.44 13.01 17.92
CA ASN A 290 -9.98 12.42 19.15
C ASN A 290 -10.11 10.90 19.06
N TYR A 291 -10.51 10.38 17.89
CA TYR A 291 -10.57 8.94 17.63
C TYR A 291 -9.18 8.29 17.68
N ALA A 292 -8.17 8.93 17.08
CA ALA A 292 -6.79 8.45 17.14
C ALA A 292 -6.26 8.42 18.59
N ASP A 293 -6.48 9.50 19.35
CA ASP A 293 -6.12 9.59 20.77
C ASP A 293 -6.79 8.47 21.59
N PHE A 294 -8.08 8.22 21.36
CA PHE A 294 -8.79 7.10 21.97
C PHE A 294 -8.15 5.74 21.64
N CYS A 295 -7.80 5.51 20.37
CA CYS A 295 -7.16 4.27 19.94
C CYS A 295 -5.79 4.07 20.58
N PHE A 296 -4.97 5.12 20.67
CA PHE A 296 -3.66 5.06 21.34
C PHE A 296 -3.81 4.71 22.82
N LYS A 297 -4.75 5.36 23.51
CA LYS A 297 -5.03 5.10 24.92
C LYS A 297 -5.54 3.68 25.17
N THR A 298 -6.40 3.18 24.28
CA THR A 298 -7.13 1.92 24.48
C THR A 298 -6.33 0.69 24.07
N PHE A 299 -5.53 0.80 23.02
CA PHE A 299 -4.86 -0.35 22.40
C PHE A 299 -3.33 -0.25 22.37
N GLY A 300 -2.77 0.94 22.62
CA GLY A 300 -1.33 1.20 22.47
C GLY A 300 -0.43 0.54 23.52
N ASP A 301 -1.00 -0.05 24.57
CA ASP A 301 -0.29 -0.95 25.48
C ASP A 301 0.24 -2.19 24.75
N ARG A 302 -0.51 -2.70 23.76
CA ARG A 302 -0.17 -3.87 22.92
C ARG A 302 0.22 -3.50 21.49
N VAL A 303 -0.32 -2.42 20.93
CA VAL A 303 -0.04 -1.98 19.55
C VAL A 303 1.18 -1.06 19.50
N LYS A 304 2.17 -1.45 18.69
CA LYS A 304 3.47 -0.76 18.59
C LYS A 304 3.78 -0.20 17.21
N PHE A 305 2.87 -0.38 16.25
CA PHE A 305 3.01 0.18 14.91
C PHE A 305 1.66 0.76 14.47
N TRP A 306 1.63 2.07 14.27
CA TRP A 306 0.44 2.83 13.90
C TRP A 306 0.58 3.43 12.50
N MET A 307 -0.49 3.37 11.72
CA MET A 307 -0.65 4.11 10.48
C MET A 307 -1.89 4.98 10.60
N THR A 308 -1.76 6.30 10.40
CA THR A 308 -2.95 7.17 10.48
C THR A 308 -3.87 6.92 9.28
N PHE A 309 -3.32 6.99 8.07
CA PHE A 309 -4.05 6.87 6.81
C PHE A 309 -3.49 5.75 5.96
N ASN A 310 -4.38 4.95 5.38
CA ASN A 310 -4.08 4.15 4.21
C ASN A 310 -4.25 4.99 2.94
N GLN A 311 -3.20 5.08 2.13
CA GLN A 311 -3.20 5.62 0.76
C GLN A 311 -3.94 6.95 0.62
N PRO A 312 -3.47 8.03 1.28
CA PRO A 312 -4.16 9.31 1.25
C PRO A 312 -4.27 9.89 -0.17
N HIS A 313 -3.33 9.58 -1.07
CA HIS A 313 -3.46 9.89 -2.50
C HIS A 313 -4.74 9.29 -3.10
N SER A 314 -5.05 8.03 -2.81
CA SER A 314 -6.26 7.35 -3.31
C SER A 314 -7.53 7.96 -2.70
N ILE A 315 -7.52 8.38 -1.43
CA ILE A 315 -8.65 9.08 -0.80
C ILE A 315 -9.04 10.30 -1.63
N VAL A 316 -8.07 11.16 -1.93
CA VAL A 316 -8.33 12.47 -2.53
C VAL A 316 -8.59 12.39 -4.03
N THR A 317 -7.88 11.54 -4.76
CA THR A 317 -8.05 11.40 -6.21
C THR A 317 -9.30 10.59 -6.57
N ALA A 318 -9.53 9.45 -5.90
CA ALA A 318 -10.68 8.60 -6.21
C ALA A 318 -11.97 9.07 -5.52
N GLY A 319 -11.90 9.59 -4.30
CA GLY A 319 -13.08 10.01 -3.52
C GLY A 319 -13.53 11.45 -3.81
N TYR A 320 -12.57 12.38 -3.95
CA TYR A 320 -12.84 13.82 -4.09
C TYR A 320 -12.55 14.39 -5.49
N GLY A 321 -11.89 13.63 -6.36
CA GLY A 321 -11.61 14.05 -7.73
C GLY A 321 -12.49 13.35 -8.77
N LEU A 322 -12.29 12.04 -8.91
CA LEU A 322 -12.95 11.21 -9.92
C LEU A 322 -14.32 10.68 -9.48
N GLY A 323 -14.65 10.76 -8.19
CA GLY A 323 -15.90 10.25 -7.62
C GLY A 323 -16.07 8.73 -7.72
N LEU A 324 -14.97 7.98 -7.87
CA LEU A 324 -14.98 6.51 -7.98
C LEU A 324 -15.17 5.83 -6.63
N PHE A 325 -14.72 6.48 -5.54
CA PHE A 325 -14.88 6.04 -4.16
C PHE A 325 -15.87 6.98 -3.44
N PRO A 326 -16.46 6.56 -2.30
CA PRO A 326 -17.15 7.50 -1.43
C PRO A 326 -16.22 8.66 -1.03
N PRO A 327 -16.71 9.90 -0.92
CA PRO A 327 -18.12 10.34 -1.02
C PRO A 327 -18.63 10.61 -2.45
N SER A 328 -17.90 10.19 -3.48
CA SER A 328 -18.28 10.36 -4.90
C SER A 328 -18.30 11.81 -5.38
N VAL A 329 -17.43 12.65 -4.80
CA VAL A 329 -17.27 14.03 -5.23
C VAL A 329 -16.50 14.07 -6.55
N THR A 330 -17.05 14.78 -7.53
CA THR A 330 -16.53 14.90 -8.90
C THR A 330 -15.97 16.31 -9.16
N GLU A 331 -15.05 16.77 -8.30
CA GLU A 331 -14.41 18.09 -8.38
C GLU A 331 -12.88 17.97 -8.56
N PRO A 332 -12.40 17.40 -9.68
CA PRO A 332 -11.00 16.98 -9.81
C PRO A 332 -10.00 18.14 -9.87
N GLY A 333 -10.46 19.37 -10.08
CA GLY A 333 -9.61 20.55 -10.19
C GLY A 333 -9.08 21.07 -8.85
N SER A 334 -9.84 20.94 -7.76
CA SER A 334 -9.53 21.67 -6.52
C SER A 334 -9.77 20.86 -5.25
N ALA A 335 -10.85 20.05 -5.17
CA ALA A 335 -11.14 19.27 -3.97
C ALA A 335 -10.01 18.31 -3.57
N PRO A 336 -9.32 17.60 -4.49
CA PRO A 336 -8.18 16.76 -4.11
C PRO A 336 -7.08 17.53 -3.36
N TYR A 337 -6.79 18.76 -3.78
CA TYR A 337 -5.75 19.61 -3.15
C TYR A 337 -6.17 20.11 -1.77
N ARG A 338 -7.43 20.58 -1.62
CA ARG A 338 -7.95 21.05 -0.33
C ARG A 338 -8.01 19.92 0.69
N VAL A 339 -8.52 18.75 0.29
CA VAL A 339 -8.61 17.60 1.19
C VAL A 339 -7.22 17.06 1.55
N ALA A 340 -6.30 16.94 0.59
CA ALA A 340 -4.93 16.49 0.90
C ALA A 340 -4.22 17.39 1.91
N HIS A 341 -4.42 18.71 1.81
CA HIS A 341 -3.90 19.68 2.75
C HIS A 341 -4.41 19.43 4.18
N ASN A 342 -5.71 19.18 4.33
CA ASN A 342 -6.32 18.87 5.62
C ASN A 342 -5.87 17.52 6.18
N LEU A 343 -5.75 16.49 5.33
CA LEU A 343 -5.24 15.17 5.73
C LEU A 343 -3.81 15.24 6.27
N LEU A 344 -2.93 16.04 5.63
CA LEU A 344 -1.56 16.26 6.10
C LEU A 344 -1.53 16.96 7.47
N LYS A 345 -2.34 18.01 7.65
CA LYS A 345 -2.42 18.74 8.92
C LYS A 345 -2.92 17.87 10.07
N VAL A 346 -3.99 17.10 9.84
CA VAL A 346 -4.54 16.23 10.89
C VAL A 346 -3.63 15.02 11.16
N HIS A 347 -2.95 14.48 10.14
CA HIS A 347 -1.90 13.48 10.34
C HIS A 347 -0.80 13.98 11.27
N ALA A 348 -0.25 15.17 11.01
CA ALA A 348 0.78 15.79 11.84
C ALA A 348 0.30 15.96 13.29
N ARG A 349 -0.93 16.44 13.49
CA ARG A 349 -1.52 16.59 14.83
C ARG A 349 -1.64 15.26 15.58
N VAL A 350 -2.06 14.20 14.88
CA VAL A 350 -2.15 12.84 15.44
C VAL A 350 -0.76 12.30 15.78
N TYR A 351 0.24 12.54 14.93
CA TYR A 351 1.63 12.18 15.20
C TYR A 351 2.14 12.83 16.49
N HIS A 352 2.02 14.16 16.62
CA HIS A 352 2.48 14.88 17.81
C HIS A 352 1.77 14.39 19.08
N THR A 353 0.48 14.09 18.99
CA THR A 353 -0.25 13.50 20.12
C THR A 353 0.33 12.15 20.54
N TYR A 354 0.69 11.29 19.59
CA TYR A 354 1.37 10.03 19.90
C TYR A 354 2.75 10.26 20.50
N ASP A 355 3.55 11.13 19.89
CA ASP A 355 4.92 11.45 20.28
C ASP A 355 4.99 12.00 21.72
N GLU A 356 4.17 13.00 22.02
CA GLU A 356 4.18 13.73 23.28
C GLU A 356 3.56 12.92 24.44
N ASN A 357 2.46 12.21 24.18
CA ASN A 357 1.66 11.63 25.27
C ASN A 357 1.85 10.12 25.44
N TYR A 358 2.24 9.40 24.39
CA TYR A 358 2.18 7.94 24.37
C TYR A 358 3.51 7.26 24.08
N ARG A 359 4.38 7.84 23.24
CA ARG A 359 5.60 7.16 22.79
C ARG A 359 6.51 6.75 23.93
N ALA A 360 6.68 7.60 24.94
CA ALA A 360 7.55 7.32 26.08
C ALA A 360 7.09 6.09 26.90
N SER A 361 5.79 5.87 27.04
CA SER A 361 5.22 4.76 27.81
C SER A 361 4.94 3.52 26.96
N GLN A 362 4.62 3.71 25.67
CA GLN A 362 4.21 2.63 24.79
C GLN A 362 5.35 2.09 23.92
N GLY A 363 6.35 2.91 23.57
CA GLY A 363 7.52 2.49 22.79
C GLY A 363 7.22 2.07 21.34
N GLY A 364 6.14 2.57 20.74
CA GLY A 364 5.79 2.27 19.35
C GLY A 364 6.26 3.32 18.33
N VAL A 365 5.96 3.04 17.07
CA VAL A 365 6.18 3.91 15.92
C VAL A 365 4.86 4.28 15.25
N ILE A 366 4.83 5.44 14.61
CA ILE A 366 3.69 5.98 13.88
C ILE A 366 4.13 6.52 12.51
N SER A 367 3.31 6.24 11.50
CA SER A 367 3.52 6.65 10.12
C SER A 367 2.16 6.80 9.40
N LEU A 368 2.20 6.85 8.07
CA LEU A 368 1.08 6.73 7.16
C LEU A 368 1.49 5.83 5.99
N SER A 369 0.55 5.08 5.44
CA SER A 369 0.81 4.13 4.36
C SER A 369 0.63 4.81 3.01
N LEU A 370 1.72 5.19 2.36
CA LEU A 370 1.70 5.83 1.04
C LEU A 370 1.52 4.81 -0.08
N ASN A 371 1.17 5.24 -1.28
CA ASN A 371 1.13 4.37 -2.45
C ASN A 371 1.61 5.09 -3.70
N THR A 372 2.31 4.34 -4.55
CA THR A 372 2.56 4.70 -5.94
C THR A 372 2.99 3.44 -6.70
N GLU A 373 2.78 3.43 -8.00
CA GLU A 373 3.53 2.61 -8.93
C GLU A 373 4.96 3.13 -9.11
N TRP A 374 5.86 2.25 -9.54
CA TRP A 374 7.07 2.70 -10.22
C TRP A 374 6.71 3.22 -11.62
N VAL A 375 7.46 4.20 -12.11
CA VAL A 375 7.32 4.67 -13.48
C VAL A 375 8.65 4.63 -14.22
N GLU A 376 8.61 4.04 -15.41
CA GLU A 376 9.72 3.98 -16.32
C GLU A 376 9.54 5.06 -17.40
N PRO A 377 10.53 5.94 -17.66
CA PRO A 377 10.47 6.85 -18.80
C PRO A 377 10.36 6.02 -20.09
N LYS A 378 9.54 6.47 -21.04
CA LYS A 378 9.35 5.78 -22.31
C LYS A 378 10.66 5.68 -23.08
N ASP A 379 11.45 6.74 -23.07
CA ASP A 379 12.86 6.73 -23.46
C ASP A 379 13.73 7.23 -22.30
N TYR A 380 14.45 6.31 -21.64
CA TYR A 380 15.34 6.62 -20.53
C TYR A 380 16.63 7.33 -20.95
N THR A 381 16.85 7.58 -22.23
CA THR A 381 17.94 8.42 -22.76
C THR A 381 17.46 9.84 -23.10
N LEU A 382 16.15 10.06 -23.15
CA LEU A 382 15.55 11.36 -23.40
C LEU A 382 15.27 12.09 -22.08
N GLN A 383 16.01 13.17 -21.85
CA GLN A 383 15.89 14.02 -20.65
C GLN A 383 14.43 14.40 -20.32
N ARG A 384 13.63 14.71 -21.33
CA ARG A 384 12.22 15.12 -21.17
C ARG A 384 11.33 14.01 -20.60
N ASP A 385 11.61 12.75 -20.93
CA ASP A 385 10.87 11.61 -20.40
C ASP A 385 11.33 11.24 -19.00
N ILE A 386 12.61 11.40 -18.68
CA ILE A 386 13.12 11.31 -17.31
C ILE A 386 12.46 12.37 -16.42
N GLU A 387 12.38 13.63 -16.89
CA GLU A 387 11.67 14.71 -16.19
C GLU A 387 10.18 14.41 -16.01
N ALA A 388 9.54 13.76 -16.98
CA ALA A 388 8.15 13.33 -16.87
C ALA A 388 7.97 12.21 -15.83
N ALA A 389 8.89 11.24 -15.80
CA ALA A 389 8.88 10.15 -14.83
C ALA A 389 9.08 10.66 -13.41
N ASP A 390 10.06 11.55 -13.22
CA ASP A 390 10.30 12.14 -11.91
C ASP A 390 9.15 13.06 -11.48
N ARG A 391 8.64 13.92 -12.37
CA ARG A 391 7.44 14.74 -12.08
C ARG A 391 6.24 13.88 -11.68
N TYR A 392 6.05 12.73 -12.32
CA TYR A 392 4.99 11.80 -11.91
C TYR A 392 5.18 11.34 -10.45
N LEU A 393 6.38 10.87 -10.08
CA LEU A 393 6.65 10.42 -8.71
C LEU A 393 6.54 11.55 -7.68
N GLN A 394 6.91 12.78 -8.07
CA GLN A 394 6.72 13.98 -7.26
C GLN A 394 5.23 14.26 -7.01
N PHE A 395 4.35 14.08 -8.00
CA PHE A 395 2.90 14.26 -7.85
C PHE A 395 2.20 13.09 -7.15
N ALA A 396 2.63 11.85 -7.41
CA ALA A 396 1.96 10.65 -6.90
C ALA A 396 2.39 10.31 -5.47
N LEU A 397 3.71 10.29 -5.21
CA LEU A 397 4.28 9.96 -3.91
C LEU A 397 4.72 11.23 -3.15
N GLY A 398 5.43 12.14 -3.83
CA GLY A 398 5.98 13.35 -3.25
C GLY A 398 4.92 14.30 -2.66
N TRP A 399 3.70 14.30 -3.20
CA TRP A 399 2.61 15.15 -2.73
C TRP A 399 2.32 15.00 -1.23
N PHE A 400 2.35 13.77 -0.71
CA PHE A 400 2.22 13.50 0.73
C PHE A 400 3.57 13.27 1.41
N ALA A 401 4.55 12.72 0.69
CA ALA A 401 5.85 12.39 1.29
C ALA A 401 6.74 13.62 1.53
N HIS A 402 6.73 14.65 0.69
CA HIS A 402 7.62 15.81 0.84
C HIS A 402 7.31 16.63 2.10
N PRO A 403 6.03 16.95 2.40
CA PRO A 403 5.72 17.64 3.64
C PRO A 403 6.25 16.89 4.86
N ILE A 404 6.15 15.56 4.89
CA ILE A 404 6.49 14.75 6.06
C ILE A 404 7.98 14.41 6.13
N PHE A 405 8.58 13.91 5.05
CA PHE A 405 9.93 13.33 5.06
C PHE A 405 11.01 14.28 4.57
N LYS A 406 10.66 15.47 4.05
CA LYS A 406 11.61 16.41 3.46
C LYS A 406 11.61 17.74 4.20
N ASN A 407 10.75 18.69 3.87
CA ASN A 407 10.89 20.09 4.33
C ASN A 407 9.61 20.73 4.84
N GLY A 408 8.54 19.97 5.10
CA GLY A 408 7.27 20.54 5.54
C GLY A 408 6.39 21.09 4.42
N ASP A 409 6.87 21.14 3.18
CA ASP A 409 6.16 21.77 2.06
C ASP A 409 5.91 20.79 0.89
N TYR A 410 5.02 21.18 -0.01
CA TYR A 410 4.75 20.43 -1.23
C TYR A 410 5.95 20.42 -2.19
N PRO A 411 6.06 19.42 -3.09
CA PRO A 411 7.07 19.40 -4.15
C PRO A 411 7.08 20.69 -4.98
N GLU A 412 8.26 21.26 -5.25
CA GLU A 412 8.38 22.48 -6.06
C GLU A 412 7.79 22.31 -7.47
N ALA A 413 8.01 21.15 -8.09
CA ALA A 413 7.43 20.84 -9.39
C ALA A 413 5.90 20.85 -9.37
N MET A 414 5.29 20.42 -8.26
CA MET A 414 3.84 20.44 -8.08
C MET A 414 3.33 21.87 -7.90
N LYS A 415 3.96 22.65 -7.01
CA LYS A 415 3.63 24.07 -6.79
C LYS A 415 3.73 24.87 -8.10
N TRP A 416 4.81 24.67 -8.85
CA TRP A 416 5.03 25.33 -10.14
C TRP A 416 3.95 24.95 -11.16
N GLN A 417 3.67 23.65 -11.34
CA GLN A 417 2.73 23.17 -12.35
C GLN A 417 1.30 23.63 -12.07
N VAL A 418 0.82 23.41 -10.85
CA VAL A 418 -0.54 23.77 -10.47
C VAL A 418 -0.70 25.29 -10.45
N GLY A 419 0.30 26.03 -9.95
CA GLY A 419 0.30 27.49 -9.95
C GLY A 419 0.22 28.08 -11.35
N ASN A 420 1.08 27.61 -12.27
CA ASN A 420 1.07 28.09 -13.65
C ASN A 420 -0.21 27.74 -14.39
N LYS A 421 -0.73 26.51 -14.23
CA LYS A 421 -2.01 26.13 -14.84
C LYS A 421 -3.16 26.94 -14.27
N SER A 422 -3.16 27.21 -12.96
CA SER A 422 -4.17 28.08 -12.32
C SER A 422 -4.15 29.50 -12.90
N ALA A 423 -2.96 30.08 -13.09
CA ALA A 423 -2.80 31.39 -13.72
C ALA A 423 -3.27 31.38 -15.19
N LEU A 424 -2.90 30.36 -15.97
CA LEU A 424 -3.36 30.18 -17.35
C LEU A 424 -4.87 29.91 -17.48
N GLN A 425 -5.49 29.36 -16.43
CA GLN A 425 -6.94 29.20 -16.30
C GLN A 425 -7.64 30.50 -15.88
N GLY A 426 -6.90 31.60 -15.64
CA GLY A 426 -7.44 32.88 -15.21
C GLY A 426 -7.86 32.93 -13.75
N LEU A 427 -7.41 31.98 -12.92
CA LEU A 427 -7.71 31.97 -11.50
C LEU A 427 -6.85 33.00 -10.75
N PRO A 428 -7.41 33.71 -9.76
CA PRO A 428 -6.67 34.73 -9.01
C PRO A 428 -5.60 34.15 -8.08
N THR A 429 -5.72 32.86 -7.74
CA THR A 429 -4.80 32.13 -6.86
C THR A 429 -4.61 30.70 -7.35
N SER A 430 -3.53 30.05 -6.89
CA SER A 430 -3.28 28.63 -7.16
C SER A 430 -4.38 27.75 -6.56
N ARG A 431 -4.78 26.69 -7.27
CA ARG A 431 -5.66 25.64 -6.74
C ARG A 431 -5.00 24.79 -5.65
N LEU A 432 -3.67 24.75 -5.59
CA LEU A 432 -2.91 24.09 -4.53
C LEU A 432 -2.78 25.05 -3.32
N PRO A 433 -3.29 24.67 -2.13
CA PRO A 433 -3.10 25.46 -0.91
C PRO A 433 -1.63 25.65 -0.54
N VAL A 434 -1.35 26.62 0.31
CA VAL A 434 0.00 26.96 0.77
C VAL A 434 0.09 26.72 2.27
N PHE A 435 1.12 26.01 2.73
CA PHE A 435 1.43 25.91 4.15
C PHE A 435 2.13 27.18 4.65
N THR A 436 1.75 27.66 5.84
CA THR A 436 2.53 28.69 6.54
C THR A 436 3.87 28.11 7.02
N GLU A 437 4.84 28.94 7.40
CA GLU A 437 6.11 28.45 7.93
C GLU A 437 5.94 27.65 9.24
N GLU A 438 4.95 28.03 10.06
CA GLU A 438 4.58 27.28 11.27
C GLU A 438 4.01 25.92 10.91
N GLU A 439 3.15 25.83 9.89
CA GLU A 439 2.59 24.55 9.43
C GLU A 439 3.67 23.65 8.82
N LYS A 440 4.59 24.21 8.03
CA LYS A 440 5.73 23.45 7.48
C LYS A 440 6.58 22.86 8.60
N ALA A 441 6.94 23.67 9.60
CA ALA A 441 7.71 23.23 10.75
C ALA A 441 6.97 22.19 11.59
N TYR A 442 5.63 22.28 11.67
CA TYR A 442 4.79 21.33 12.40
C TYR A 442 4.62 19.98 11.69
N ILE A 443 4.57 19.96 10.35
CA ILE A 443 4.38 18.75 9.54
C ILE A 443 5.72 18.02 9.27
N GLN A 444 6.83 18.76 9.18
CA GLN A 444 8.13 18.14 8.90
C GLN A 444 8.50 17.14 10.00
N GLY A 445 8.82 15.92 9.57
CA GLY A 445 9.29 14.85 10.45
C GLY A 445 8.19 14.10 11.19
N THR A 446 6.92 14.24 10.82
CA THR A 446 5.79 13.56 11.49
C THR A 446 5.57 12.10 11.06
N ALA A 447 6.65 11.36 10.83
CA ALA A 447 6.61 9.91 10.62
C ALA A 447 7.94 9.28 11.06
N ASP A 448 7.87 8.10 11.66
CA ASP A 448 9.06 7.41 12.19
C ASP A 448 9.70 6.47 11.16
N VAL A 449 8.92 6.02 10.19
CA VAL A 449 9.32 5.07 9.14
C VAL A 449 8.59 5.39 7.84
N PHE A 450 9.13 5.00 6.69
CA PHE A 450 8.52 5.19 5.38
C PHE A 450 7.66 3.98 5.01
N SER A 451 6.33 4.07 5.15
CA SER A 451 5.43 2.96 4.82
C SER A 451 4.87 3.13 3.41
N ILE A 452 4.96 2.09 2.57
CA ILE A 452 4.56 2.15 1.16
C ILE A 452 3.85 0.89 0.68
N ASN A 453 2.82 1.09 -0.14
CA ASN A 453 2.09 0.05 -0.85
C ASN A 453 2.51 0.07 -2.32
N ILE A 454 2.95 -1.07 -2.84
CA ILE A 454 3.55 -1.21 -4.18
C ILE A 454 2.80 -2.30 -4.94
N TYR A 455 2.44 -2.05 -6.20
CA TYR A 455 1.61 -2.99 -6.97
C TYR A 455 2.13 -3.23 -8.40
N THR A 456 2.44 -2.17 -9.13
CA THR A 456 2.70 -2.24 -10.58
C THR A 456 3.77 -1.24 -11.01
N THR A 457 4.14 -1.31 -12.28
CA THR A 457 4.93 -0.32 -13.00
C THR A 457 4.14 0.24 -14.18
N LYS A 458 4.36 1.51 -14.53
CA LYS A 458 3.87 2.13 -15.78
C LYS A 458 5.01 2.69 -16.62
N ILE A 459 4.75 2.92 -17.90
CA ILE A 459 5.60 3.70 -18.79
C ILE A 459 5.04 5.12 -18.87
N VAL A 460 5.89 6.12 -18.75
CA VAL A 460 5.49 7.53 -18.79
C VAL A 460 6.33 8.32 -19.79
N GLN A 461 5.71 9.27 -20.47
CA GLN A 461 6.38 10.27 -21.30
C GLN A 461 5.77 11.64 -21.02
N HIS A 462 6.48 12.71 -21.38
CA HIS A 462 5.90 14.03 -21.27
C HIS A 462 4.75 14.20 -22.28
N LYS A 463 3.64 14.78 -21.84
CA LYS A 463 2.56 15.24 -22.71
C LYS A 463 1.92 16.47 -22.10
N THR A 464 1.91 17.58 -22.83
CA THR A 464 1.14 18.76 -22.41
C THR A 464 -0.35 18.44 -22.49
N LEU A 465 -1.03 18.46 -21.36
CA LEU A 465 -2.44 18.16 -21.26
C LEU A 465 -3.28 19.44 -21.24
N ARG A 466 -4.59 19.28 -21.47
CA ARG A 466 -5.55 20.39 -21.55
C ARG A 466 -5.58 21.20 -20.24
N LEU A 467 -5.84 22.51 -20.38
CA LEU A 467 -6.04 23.40 -19.24
C LEU A 467 -7.46 23.29 -18.67
N THR A 468 -8.47 23.06 -19.51
CA THR A 468 -9.89 23.07 -19.12
C THR A 468 -10.60 21.80 -19.57
N PRO A 469 -11.44 21.16 -18.73
CA PRO A 469 -11.67 21.48 -17.31
C PRO A 469 -10.40 21.24 -16.46
N ALA A 470 -10.26 22.02 -15.39
CA ALA A 470 -9.18 21.87 -14.42
C ALA A 470 -9.25 20.48 -13.77
N SER A 471 -8.12 19.80 -13.63
CA SER A 471 -8.07 18.49 -13.00
C SER A 471 -6.65 18.17 -12.51
N PHE A 472 -6.53 17.40 -11.42
CA PHE A 472 -5.26 16.89 -10.92
C PHE A 472 -4.47 16.13 -12.00
N GLU A 473 -5.14 15.25 -12.75
CA GLU A 473 -4.53 14.48 -13.86
C GLU A 473 -4.03 15.42 -14.97
N ASN A 474 -4.83 16.46 -15.24
CA ASN A 474 -4.52 17.68 -15.97
C ASN A 474 -3.14 18.25 -15.66
N ASP A 475 -2.85 18.37 -14.37
CA ASP A 475 -1.77 19.21 -13.86
C ASP A 475 -0.39 18.56 -13.97
N ILE A 476 -0.32 17.23 -14.10
CA ILE A 476 0.94 16.48 -14.11
C ILE A 476 1.68 16.60 -15.46
N ASP A 477 0.98 16.86 -16.57
CA ASP A 477 1.53 16.93 -17.93
C ASP A 477 2.37 15.69 -18.33
N ILE A 478 1.72 14.53 -18.22
CA ILE A 478 2.29 13.24 -18.62
C ILE A 478 1.29 12.42 -19.40
N GLU A 479 1.80 11.46 -20.16
CA GLU A 479 1.02 10.34 -20.67
C GLU A 479 1.56 9.05 -20.06
N ALA A 480 0.72 8.36 -19.30
CA ALA A 480 1.03 7.06 -18.74
C ALA A 480 0.43 5.94 -19.60
N SER A 481 1.16 4.85 -19.74
CA SER A 481 0.74 3.66 -20.46
C SER A 481 1.29 2.40 -19.79
N VAL A 482 0.76 1.24 -20.17
CA VAL A 482 1.30 -0.06 -19.78
C VAL A 482 2.04 -0.66 -20.97
N ASN A 483 3.18 -1.31 -20.73
CA ASN A 483 3.80 -2.13 -21.77
C ASN A 483 2.93 -3.37 -22.01
N THR A 484 2.52 -3.60 -23.26
CA THR A 484 1.70 -4.76 -23.64
C THR A 484 2.47 -6.08 -23.59
N ASN A 485 3.80 -6.04 -23.57
CA ASN A 485 4.66 -7.22 -23.43
C ASN A 485 4.86 -7.65 -21.96
N TRP A 486 4.44 -6.83 -20.99
CA TRP A 486 4.52 -7.21 -19.58
C TRP A 486 3.38 -8.16 -19.19
N PRO A 487 3.60 -9.09 -18.25
CA PRO A 487 2.56 -10.01 -17.81
C PRO A 487 1.33 -9.27 -17.27
N THR A 488 0.15 -9.71 -17.70
CA THR A 488 -1.14 -9.12 -17.32
C THR A 488 -1.58 -9.61 -15.94
N THR A 489 -2.57 -8.93 -15.35
CA THR A 489 -3.22 -9.32 -14.10
C THR A 489 -4.73 -9.21 -14.26
N ALA A 490 -5.52 -9.63 -13.27
CA ALA A 490 -6.97 -9.46 -13.28
C ALA A 490 -7.41 -7.97 -13.25
N VAL A 491 -6.52 -7.08 -12.80
CA VAL A 491 -6.70 -5.62 -12.92
C VAL A 491 -6.05 -5.19 -14.23
N SER A 492 -6.87 -4.74 -15.19
CA SER A 492 -6.42 -4.43 -16.56
C SER A 492 -5.28 -3.41 -16.65
N ILE A 493 -5.28 -2.43 -15.74
CA ILE A 493 -4.28 -1.37 -15.65
C ILE A 493 -3.04 -1.75 -14.82
N HIS A 494 -3.01 -2.93 -14.20
CA HIS A 494 -1.85 -3.45 -13.48
C HIS A 494 -1.11 -4.50 -14.29
N ARG A 495 0.22 -4.46 -14.19
CA ARG A 495 1.16 -5.41 -14.78
C ARG A 495 2.04 -5.99 -13.68
N ALA A 496 2.36 -7.27 -13.77
CA ALA A 496 3.29 -7.92 -12.83
C ALA A 496 4.74 -7.62 -13.24
N VAL A 497 5.32 -6.57 -12.67
CA VAL A 497 6.62 -6.00 -13.04
C VAL A 497 7.48 -5.85 -11.79
N ALA A 498 8.03 -6.98 -11.33
CA ALA A 498 8.71 -7.06 -10.04
C ALA A 498 9.86 -6.07 -9.86
N TRP A 499 10.70 -5.90 -10.90
CA TRP A 499 11.88 -5.02 -10.85
C TRP A 499 11.53 -3.55 -10.60
N GLY A 500 10.28 -3.14 -10.84
CA GLY A 500 9.81 -1.80 -10.48
C GLY A 500 9.85 -1.57 -8.97
N THR A 501 9.64 -2.61 -8.16
CA THR A 501 9.72 -2.57 -6.70
C THR A 501 11.11 -2.15 -6.26
N ARG A 502 12.15 -2.85 -6.72
CA ARG A 502 13.55 -2.51 -6.41
C ARG A 502 13.89 -1.08 -6.79
N ARG A 503 13.46 -0.63 -7.98
CA ARG A 503 13.71 0.73 -8.46
C ARG A 503 13.00 1.78 -7.62
N LEU A 504 11.74 1.57 -7.27
CA LEU A 504 10.99 2.48 -6.41
C LEU A 504 11.60 2.56 -5.00
N LEU A 505 12.03 1.43 -4.44
CA LEU A 505 12.74 1.38 -3.16
C LEU A 505 14.05 2.20 -3.20
N ASN A 506 14.83 2.07 -4.28
CA ASN A 506 16.02 2.91 -4.48
C ASN A 506 15.65 4.39 -4.65
N TRP A 507 14.58 4.71 -5.39
CA TRP A 507 14.15 6.11 -5.57
C TRP A 507 13.75 6.76 -4.24
N VAL A 508 13.00 6.04 -3.39
CA VAL A 508 12.66 6.49 -2.03
C VAL A 508 13.93 6.77 -1.22
N LYS A 509 14.92 5.87 -1.27
CA LYS A 509 16.21 6.08 -0.60
C LYS A 509 16.94 7.32 -1.12
N GLU A 510 17.04 7.50 -2.42
CA GLU A 510 17.77 8.63 -3.01
C GLU A 510 17.05 9.98 -2.75
N GLU A 511 15.71 9.96 -2.67
CA GLU A 511 14.91 11.17 -2.48
C GLU A 511 14.78 11.60 -1.00
N TYR A 512 14.70 10.64 -0.08
CA TYR A 512 14.43 10.86 1.35
C TYR A 512 15.56 10.39 2.28
N GLY A 513 16.68 9.92 1.74
CA GLY A 513 17.83 9.42 2.50
C GLY A 513 17.62 8.00 3.07
N ASP A 514 18.43 7.65 4.07
CA ASP A 514 18.45 6.31 4.70
C ASP A 514 17.30 6.14 5.72
N VAL A 515 16.07 6.31 5.24
CA VAL A 515 14.85 6.03 6.01
C VAL A 515 14.52 4.53 5.94
N ALA A 516 14.08 3.96 7.07
CA ALA A 516 13.60 2.58 7.09
C ALA A 516 12.28 2.47 6.32
N ILE A 517 12.27 1.64 5.27
CA ILE A 517 11.14 1.42 4.38
C ILE A 517 10.38 0.16 4.79
N TYR A 518 9.07 0.29 4.96
CA TYR A 518 8.15 -0.79 5.29
C TYR A 518 7.19 -0.98 4.13
N ILE A 519 7.31 -2.09 3.41
CA ILE A 519 6.32 -2.46 2.39
C ILE A 519 5.09 -2.95 3.14
N THR A 520 4.05 -2.11 3.20
CA THR A 520 2.84 -2.34 4.00
C THR A 520 1.71 -3.02 3.23
N GLU A 521 1.77 -3.01 1.90
CA GLU A 521 0.97 -3.87 1.03
C GLU A 521 1.73 -4.15 -0.27
N ASN A 522 1.79 -5.41 -0.67
CA ASN A 522 2.11 -5.83 -2.03
C ASN A 522 1.31 -7.08 -2.38
N GLY A 523 0.64 -7.08 -3.53
CA GLY A 523 -0.26 -8.16 -3.91
C GLY A 523 -0.70 -8.09 -5.36
N VAL A 524 -1.30 -9.18 -5.83
CA VAL A 524 -1.83 -9.28 -7.20
C VAL A 524 -3.21 -9.95 -7.21
N ALA A 525 -4.10 -9.33 -7.98
CA ALA A 525 -5.45 -9.83 -8.20
C ALA A 525 -5.43 -11.04 -9.13
N THR A 526 -6.22 -12.05 -8.78
CA THR A 526 -6.69 -13.10 -9.69
C THR A 526 -8.17 -12.86 -10.00
N ASN A 527 -8.66 -13.45 -11.09
CA ASN A 527 -10.09 -13.41 -11.42
C ASN A 527 -10.92 -14.17 -10.37
N SER A 528 -12.23 -14.00 -10.41
CA SER A 528 -13.19 -14.57 -9.45
C SER A 528 -13.27 -16.11 -9.44
N ASN A 529 -12.84 -16.77 -10.51
CA ASN A 529 -12.83 -18.23 -10.60
C ASN A 529 -11.97 -18.83 -9.47
N PRO A 530 -12.45 -19.87 -8.76
CA PRO A 530 -11.68 -20.53 -7.72
C PRO A 530 -10.41 -21.13 -8.33
N ASP A 531 -9.29 -20.45 -8.12
CA ASP A 531 -7.97 -20.93 -8.49
C ASP A 531 -7.17 -21.19 -7.20
N TYR A 532 -7.25 -22.43 -6.73
CA TYR A 532 -6.43 -22.91 -5.61
C TYR A 532 -4.96 -23.10 -6.03
N GLU A 533 -4.71 -23.19 -7.34
CA GLU A 533 -3.45 -23.43 -8.03
C GLU A 533 -2.92 -22.13 -8.64
N ASP A 534 -2.90 -21.06 -7.82
CA ASP A 534 -2.67 -19.67 -8.20
C ASP A 534 -1.21 -19.36 -8.60
N ASN A 535 -0.70 -20.09 -9.60
CA ASN A 535 0.68 -20.08 -10.07
C ASN A 535 1.17 -18.67 -10.49
N ALA A 536 0.28 -17.85 -11.05
CA ALA A 536 0.60 -16.46 -11.36
C ALA A 536 0.94 -15.64 -10.09
N ARG A 537 0.19 -15.86 -9.00
CA ARG A 537 0.46 -15.23 -7.70
C ARG A 537 1.71 -15.77 -7.04
N ILE A 538 1.96 -17.08 -7.15
CA ILE A 538 3.22 -17.71 -6.72
C ILE A 538 4.42 -17.03 -7.41
N PHE A 539 4.36 -16.86 -8.74
CA PHE A 539 5.42 -16.20 -9.50
C PHE A 539 5.57 -14.72 -9.12
N PHE A 540 4.46 -14.02 -8.92
CA PHE A 540 4.46 -12.63 -8.44
C PHE A 540 5.20 -12.50 -7.11
N TYR A 541 4.82 -13.25 -6.07
CA TYR A 541 5.48 -13.13 -4.77
C TYR A 541 6.95 -13.56 -4.80
N LYS A 542 7.29 -14.62 -5.54
CA LYS A 542 8.71 -15.02 -5.70
C LYS A 542 9.55 -13.90 -6.28
N THR A 543 9.06 -13.21 -7.30
CA THR A 543 9.83 -12.18 -8.00
C THR A 543 9.81 -10.83 -7.27
N TYR A 544 8.69 -10.40 -6.70
CA TYR A 544 8.62 -9.13 -5.97
C TYR A 544 9.40 -9.18 -4.64
N ILE A 545 9.35 -10.29 -3.91
CA ILE A 545 10.16 -10.47 -2.69
C ILE A 545 11.65 -10.53 -3.06
N ASP A 546 12.02 -11.17 -4.18
CA ASP A 546 13.41 -11.22 -4.67
C ASP A 546 13.93 -9.83 -5.02
N GLU A 547 13.11 -8.98 -5.62
CA GLU A 547 13.47 -7.59 -5.92
C GLU A 547 13.59 -6.71 -4.67
N ALA A 548 12.76 -6.93 -3.65
CA ALA A 548 12.94 -6.31 -2.35
C ALA A 548 14.25 -6.77 -1.69
N LEU A 549 14.59 -8.07 -1.79
CA LEU A 549 15.83 -8.64 -1.28
C LEU A 549 17.06 -8.08 -2.01
N LYS A 550 17.01 -7.95 -3.35
CA LYS A 550 18.07 -7.31 -4.14
C LYS A 550 18.32 -5.86 -3.73
N GLY A 551 17.28 -5.14 -3.30
CA GLY A 551 17.43 -3.77 -2.79
C GLY A 551 18.31 -3.66 -1.54
N LEU A 552 18.49 -4.75 -0.79
CA LEU A 552 19.37 -4.77 0.39
C LEU A 552 20.86 -4.85 0.03
N PHE A 553 21.20 -5.43 -1.12
CA PHE A 553 22.57 -5.80 -1.53
C PHE A 553 22.98 -5.12 -2.83
#